data_AF-A0A7S2J861-F1
#
_entry.id   AF-A0A7S2J861-F1
#
_cell.length_a   1.000
_cell.length_b   1.000
_cell.length_c   1.000
_cell.angle_alpha   90.00
_cell.angle_beta   90.00
_cell.angle_gamma   90.00
#
_symmetry.space_group_name_H-M   'P 1'
#
loop_
_entity.id
_entity.type
_entity.pdbx_description
1 polymer ?
#
loop_
_entity_poly.entity_id
_entity_poly.type
_entity_poly.pdbx_seq_one_letter_code
_entity_poly.pdbx_strand_id
1 'polypeptide(L)'
;SVEYQCHEGYSTTGVADGPRRFTQDCQSNGTFSSAETCEPCLCGPTPQVADATFDIASVGKNLKYPEKLKYECNKGRTVTGKAEGAKEFTVACGSNGKLSKVEECRKVKCGTCTASSRLMPHARPVKESIKASMRYVGDTCTYQ
;
A
#
# COMPACT_ATOMS: atom_id res chain seq x y z
N SER A 1 -2.59 -40.22 -19.26
CA SER A 1 -2.34 -39.19 -18.25
C SER A 1 -2.94 -37.88 -18.73
N VAL A 2 -3.35 -36.99 -17.83
CA VAL A 2 -3.83 -35.63 -18.15
C VAL A 2 -2.97 -34.63 -17.39
N GLU A 3 -2.47 -33.61 -18.08
CA GLU A 3 -1.70 -32.52 -17.46
C GLU A 3 -2.64 -31.36 -17.09
N TYR A 4 -2.47 -30.84 -15.86
CA TYR A 4 -3.19 -29.69 -15.35
C TYR A 4 -2.21 -28.55 -15.10
N GLN A 5 -2.68 -27.32 -15.31
CA GLN A 5 -1.93 -26.11 -15.03
C GLN A 5 -2.71 -25.19 -14.07
N CYS A 6 -2.07 -24.78 -12.97
CA CYS A 6 -2.62 -23.80 -12.05
C CYS A 6 -2.81 -22.43 -12.72
N HIS A 7 -3.86 -21.72 -12.32
CA HIS A 7 -4.10 -20.34 -12.74
C HIS A 7 -3.01 -19.39 -12.23
N GLU A 8 -2.92 -18.20 -12.84
CA GLU A 8 -2.00 -17.16 -12.38
C GLU A 8 -2.27 -16.78 -10.92
N GLY A 9 -1.18 -16.61 -10.15
CA GLY A 9 -1.25 -16.37 -8.71
C GLY A 9 -1.48 -17.62 -7.86
N TYR A 10 -1.47 -18.82 -8.47
CA TYR A 10 -1.56 -20.10 -7.77
C TYR A 10 -0.40 -21.03 -8.16
N SER A 11 -0.07 -21.96 -7.27
CA SER A 11 0.92 -23.03 -7.47
C SER A 11 0.57 -24.25 -6.61
N THR A 12 1.16 -25.40 -6.88
CA THR A 12 0.89 -26.61 -6.07
C THR A 12 1.49 -26.57 -4.67
N THR A 13 2.30 -25.54 -4.37
CA THR A 13 3.00 -25.36 -3.09
C THR A 13 2.66 -24.04 -2.39
N GLY A 14 1.80 -23.20 -2.98
CA GLY A 14 1.52 -21.85 -2.46
C GLY A 14 2.70 -20.88 -2.55
N VAL A 15 3.75 -21.20 -3.33
CA VAL A 15 4.93 -20.36 -3.56
C VAL A 15 4.93 -19.85 -5.00
N ALA A 16 5.22 -18.56 -5.20
CA ALA A 16 5.15 -17.95 -6.52
C ALA A 16 6.14 -18.50 -7.55
N ASP A 17 7.31 -18.97 -7.13
CA ASP A 17 8.26 -19.67 -8.00
C ASP A 17 8.08 -21.19 -7.96
N GLY A 18 7.04 -21.68 -7.30
CA GLY A 18 6.72 -23.09 -7.17
C GLY A 18 6.16 -23.72 -8.44
N PRO A 19 6.10 -25.07 -8.47
CA PRO A 19 5.51 -25.81 -9.57
C PRO A 19 4.04 -25.43 -9.78
N ARG A 20 3.64 -25.32 -11.04
CA ARG A 20 2.27 -24.97 -11.45
C ARG A 20 1.62 -26.02 -12.33
N ARG A 21 2.34 -27.10 -12.63
CA ARG A 21 1.88 -28.16 -13.51
C ARG A 21 1.99 -29.48 -12.79
N PHE A 22 0.96 -30.31 -12.92
CA PHE A 22 0.94 -31.65 -12.36
C PHE A 22 0.15 -32.57 -13.29
N THR A 23 0.35 -33.87 -13.13
CA THR A 23 -0.25 -34.89 -13.99
C THR A 23 -1.13 -35.82 -13.17
N GLN A 24 -2.29 -36.16 -13.72
CA GLN A 24 -3.18 -37.18 -13.17
C GLN A 24 -3.19 -38.40 -14.09
N ASP A 25 -2.96 -39.57 -13.51
CA ASP A 25 -2.79 -40.84 -14.21
C ASP A 25 -3.95 -41.78 -13.93
N CYS A 26 -4.38 -42.52 -14.94
CA CYS A 26 -5.27 -43.66 -14.75
C CYS A 26 -4.41 -44.87 -14.43
N GLN A 27 -4.61 -45.44 -13.24
CA GLN A 27 -3.83 -46.55 -12.73
C GLN A 27 -4.44 -47.90 -13.14
N SER A 28 -3.65 -48.97 -13.07
CA SER A 28 -4.06 -50.32 -13.48
C SER A 28 -5.19 -50.92 -12.63
N ASN A 29 -5.45 -50.35 -11.45
CA ASN A 29 -6.57 -50.70 -10.57
C ASN A 29 -7.87 -49.96 -10.94
N GLY A 30 -7.89 -49.18 -12.02
CA GLY A 30 -9.05 -48.41 -12.46
C GLY A 30 -9.30 -47.12 -11.66
N THR A 31 -8.39 -46.70 -10.77
CA THR A 31 -8.47 -45.42 -10.05
C THR A 31 -7.54 -44.37 -10.63
N PHE A 32 -7.82 -43.09 -10.37
CA PHE A 32 -6.90 -42.01 -10.71
C PHE A 32 -5.85 -41.81 -9.61
N SER A 33 -4.65 -41.38 -9.99
CA SER A 33 -3.63 -40.92 -9.04
C SER A 33 -4.12 -39.68 -8.26
N SER A 34 -3.47 -39.40 -7.13
CA SER A 34 -3.77 -38.22 -6.31
C SER A 34 -3.61 -36.93 -7.13
N ALA A 35 -4.65 -36.11 -7.18
CA ALA A 35 -4.58 -34.79 -7.77
C ALA A 35 -3.89 -33.81 -6.80
N GLU A 36 -3.00 -32.96 -7.32
CA GLU A 36 -2.48 -31.83 -6.54
C GLU A 36 -3.52 -30.71 -6.49
N THR A 37 -3.48 -29.92 -5.41
CA THR A 37 -4.34 -28.74 -5.26
C THR A 37 -3.52 -27.48 -5.52
N CYS A 38 -4.07 -26.55 -6.29
CA CYS A 38 -3.44 -25.25 -6.53
C CYS A 38 -3.77 -24.31 -5.37
N GLU A 39 -2.75 -23.97 -4.58
CA GLU A 39 -2.84 -23.02 -3.47
C GLU A 39 -2.49 -21.59 -3.93
N PRO A 40 -3.10 -20.56 -3.32
CA PRO A 40 -2.76 -19.17 -3.63
C PRO A 40 -1.33 -18.85 -3.20
N CYS A 41 -0.59 -18.19 -4.09
CA CYS A 41 0.78 -17.83 -3.82
C CYS A 41 0.88 -16.80 -2.69
N LEU A 42 1.79 -17.06 -1.76
CA LEU A 42 2.17 -16.13 -0.72
C LEU A 42 3.01 -14.99 -1.30
N CYS A 43 2.65 -13.76 -0.93
CA CYS A 43 3.47 -12.58 -1.08
C CYS A 43 4.30 -12.33 0.18
N GLY A 44 5.20 -11.35 0.10
CA GLY A 44 5.97 -10.88 1.25
C GLY A 44 5.13 -10.33 2.40
N PRO A 45 5.76 -10.09 3.56
CA PRO A 45 5.09 -9.56 4.74
C PRO A 45 4.55 -8.15 4.47
N THR A 46 3.35 -7.85 4.98
CA THR A 46 2.81 -6.50 4.82
C THR A 46 3.67 -5.48 5.57
N PRO A 47 3.97 -4.34 4.93
CA PRO A 47 4.76 -3.29 5.55
C PRO A 47 3.91 -2.48 6.54
N GLN A 48 4.55 -2.04 7.61
CA GLN A 48 4.00 -0.99 8.45
C GLN A 48 4.21 0.36 7.75
N VAL A 49 3.15 1.15 7.60
CA VAL A 49 3.23 2.50 7.04
C VAL A 49 2.98 3.52 8.14
N ALA A 50 3.97 4.37 8.39
CA ALA A 50 3.87 5.43 9.38
C ALA A 50 2.80 6.45 8.97
N ASP A 51 2.15 7.05 9.97
CA ASP A 51 1.12 8.07 9.77
C ASP A 51 -0.06 7.63 8.87
N ALA A 52 -0.33 6.33 8.84
CA ALA A 52 -1.50 5.73 8.20
C ALA A 52 -2.28 4.88 9.20
N THR A 53 -3.60 4.80 8.99
CA THR A 53 -4.51 3.87 9.65
C THR A 53 -4.76 2.69 8.72
N PHE A 54 -4.61 1.48 9.24
CA PHE A 54 -4.81 0.21 8.54
C PHE A 54 -4.97 -0.91 9.57
N ASP A 55 -5.32 -2.13 9.13
CA ASP A 55 -5.44 -3.26 10.05
C ASP A 55 -4.06 -3.66 10.61
N ILE A 56 -3.79 -3.25 11.85
CA ILE A 56 -2.52 -3.49 12.51
C ILE A 56 -2.26 -4.99 12.76
N ALA A 57 -3.32 -5.81 12.84
CA ALA A 57 -3.19 -7.25 12.97
C ALA A 57 -2.64 -7.91 11.70
N SER A 58 -2.64 -7.20 10.57
CA SER A 58 -2.09 -7.66 9.30
C SER A 58 -0.59 -7.39 9.17
N VAL A 59 0.01 -6.50 9.99
CA VAL A 59 1.46 -6.16 9.94
C VAL A 59 2.31 -7.42 10.06
N GLY A 60 3.27 -7.58 9.15
CA GLY A 60 4.21 -8.71 9.19
C GLY A 60 3.60 -10.05 8.78
N LYS A 61 2.28 -10.13 8.54
CA LYS A 61 1.65 -11.30 7.92
C LYS A 61 1.87 -11.27 6.41
N ASN A 62 2.00 -12.45 5.82
CA ASN A 62 2.10 -12.61 4.38
C ASN A 62 0.70 -12.57 3.77
N LEU A 63 0.49 -11.65 2.82
CA LEU A 63 -0.73 -11.68 2.00
C LEU A 63 -0.68 -12.86 1.04
N LYS A 64 -1.84 -13.42 0.72
CA LYS A 64 -2.01 -14.43 -0.33
C LYS A 64 -2.66 -13.80 -1.55
N TYR A 65 -2.41 -14.30 -2.75
CA TYR A 65 -3.16 -13.83 -3.92
C TYR A 65 -4.65 -14.24 -3.79
N PRO A 66 -5.64 -13.36 -4.08
CA PRO A 66 -5.57 -11.96 -4.53
C PRO A 66 -5.87 -10.93 -3.41
N GLU A 67 -5.49 -11.23 -2.17
CA GLU A 67 -5.72 -10.38 -1.00
C GLU A 67 -5.11 -8.98 -1.15
N LYS A 68 -5.75 -8.01 -0.47
CA LYS A 68 -5.39 -6.60 -0.51
C LYS A 68 -5.55 -5.99 0.87
N LEU A 69 -4.64 -5.08 1.21
CA LEU A 69 -4.68 -4.29 2.43
C LEU A 69 -4.78 -2.81 2.06
N LYS A 70 -5.79 -2.14 2.62
CA LYS A 70 -6.03 -0.73 2.42
C LYS A 70 -5.36 0.08 3.53
N TYR A 71 -4.68 1.15 3.14
CA TYR A 71 -4.05 2.12 4.02
C TYR A 71 -4.70 3.48 3.83
N GLU A 72 -5.05 4.13 4.93
CA GLU A 72 -5.61 5.47 4.94
C GLU A 72 -4.64 6.43 5.64
N CYS A 73 -4.18 7.47 4.95
CA CYS A 73 -3.32 8.49 5.53
C CYS A 73 -4.05 9.27 6.62
N ASN A 74 -3.37 9.47 7.74
CA ASN A 74 -3.91 10.24 8.86
C ASN A 74 -4.22 11.69 8.45
N LYS A 75 -5.09 12.35 9.23
CA LYS A 75 -5.56 13.71 8.96
C LYS A 75 -4.41 14.70 8.67
N GLY A 76 -4.54 15.46 7.58
CA GLY A 76 -3.54 16.44 7.14
C GLY A 76 -2.39 15.86 6.31
N ARG A 77 -2.50 14.58 5.90
CA ARG A 77 -1.53 13.89 5.06
C ARG A 77 -2.18 13.29 3.83
N THR A 78 -1.37 13.13 2.78
CA THR A 78 -1.75 12.47 1.53
C THR A 78 -0.54 11.71 0.99
N VAL A 79 -0.78 10.77 0.08
CA VAL A 79 0.27 9.99 -0.60
C VAL A 79 1.28 10.91 -1.30
N THR A 80 0.79 12.01 -1.88
CA THR A 80 1.64 12.94 -2.65
C THR A 80 2.15 14.12 -1.82
N GLY A 81 1.63 14.34 -0.61
CA GLY A 81 1.90 15.53 0.20
C GLY A 81 1.29 16.82 -0.36
N LYS A 82 0.33 16.71 -1.28
CA LYS A 82 -0.47 17.83 -1.82
C LYS A 82 -1.90 17.77 -1.30
N ALA A 83 -2.60 18.91 -1.31
CA ALA A 83 -3.97 19.01 -0.78
C ALA A 83 -4.95 18.12 -1.58
N GLU A 84 -4.76 18.05 -2.89
CA GLU A 84 -5.48 17.21 -3.84
C GLU A 84 -4.93 15.78 -3.95
N GLY A 85 -3.91 15.43 -3.16
CA GLY A 85 -3.33 14.10 -3.15
C GLY A 85 -4.30 13.03 -2.66
N ALA A 86 -4.10 11.79 -3.13
CA ALA A 86 -4.84 10.65 -2.61
C ALA A 86 -4.62 10.51 -1.09
N LYS A 87 -5.72 10.28 -0.36
CA LYS A 87 -5.70 10.07 1.10
C LYS A 87 -5.56 8.61 1.48
N GLU A 88 -5.68 7.71 0.53
CA GLU A 88 -5.63 6.27 0.73
C GLU A 88 -4.88 5.61 -0.41
N PHE A 89 -4.33 4.44 -0.15
CA PHE A 89 -3.72 3.57 -1.15
C PHE A 89 -3.89 2.11 -0.73
N THR A 90 -3.71 1.20 -1.68
CA THR A 90 -3.92 -0.23 -1.46
C THR A 90 -2.67 -1.00 -1.83
N VAL A 91 -2.24 -1.89 -0.94
CA VAL A 91 -1.19 -2.87 -1.21
C VAL A 91 -1.86 -4.22 -1.48
N ALA A 92 -1.62 -4.78 -2.65
CA ALA A 92 -2.19 -6.05 -3.08
C ALA A 92 -1.10 -7.10 -3.29
N CYS A 93 -1.42 -8.37 -3.05
CA CYS A 93 -0.57 -9.48 -3.48
C CYS A 93 -0.76 -9.70 -4.99
N GLY A 94 0.31 -9.58 -5.77
CA GLY A 94 0.31 -9.82 -7.21
C GLY A 94 0.43 -11.30 -7.57
N SER A 95 0.03 -11.68 -8.79
CA SER A 95 0.12 -13.05 -9.29
C SER A 95 1.57 -13.58 -9.39
N ASN A 96 2.55 -12.67 -9.34
CA ASN A 96 3.98 -12.95 -9.31
C ASN A 96 4.54 -13.17 -7.88
N GLY A 97 3.68 -13.21 -6.85
CA GLY A 97 4.12 -13.35 -5.45
C GLY A 97 4.78 -12.12 -4.87
N LYS A 98 4.62 -10.95 -5.50
CA LYS A 98 5.16 -9.69 -4.99
C LYS A 98 4.02 -8.78 -4.54
N LEU A 99 4.27 -8.04 -3.46
CA LEU A 99 3.38 -6.96 -3.06
C LEU A 99 3.42 -5.85 -4.10
N SER A 100 2.28 -5.22 -4.35
CA SER A 100 2.21 -4.00 -5.14
C SER A 100 2.99 -2.86 -4.46
N LYS A 101 3.21 -1.78 -5.20
CA LYS A 101 3.94 -0.62 -4.70
C LYS A 101 3.34 -0.11 -3.39
N VAL A 102 4.22 0.04 -2.40
CA VAL A 102 3.91 0.60 -1.09
C VAL A 102 4.14 2.10 -1.18
N GLU A 103 3.15 2.88 -0.76
CA GLU A 103 3.24 4.34 -0.73
C GLU A 103 3.42 4.84 0.71
N GLU A 104 3.76 6.11 0.85
CA GLU A 104 4.00 6.76 2.14
C GLU A 104 3.02 7.93 2.35
N CYS A 105 2.64 8.17 3.60
CA CYS A 105 1.76 9.29 3.95
C CYS A 105 2.54 10.55 4.33
N ARG A 106 2.54 11.52 3.41
CA ARG A 106 3.29 12.78 3.54
C ARG A 106 2.38 13.90 4.02
N LYS A 107 2.89 14.79 4.89
CA LYS A 107 2.14 16.00 5.29
C LYS A 107 1.82 16.86 4.08
N VAL A 108 0.59 17.35 4.04
CA VAL A 108 0.13 18.27 3.00
C VAL A 108 0.88 19.58 3.12
N LYS A 109 1.49 20.04 2.02
CA LYS A 109 2.15 21.33 1.91
C LYS A 109 1.12 22.45 1.83
N CYS A 110 1.22 23.43 2.73
CA CYS A 110 0.38 24.63 2.72
C CYS A 110 1.02 25.78 1.92
N GLY A 111 2.35 25.83 1.84
CA GLY A 111 3.09 26.92 1.22
C GLY A 111 3.91 27.72 2.23
N THR A 112 4.56 28.79 1.78
CA THR A 112 5.31 29.69 2.65
C THR A 112 4.38 30.69 3.32
N CYS A 113 4.64 31.03 4.59
CA CYS A 113 3.93 32.13 5.25
C CYS A 113 4.19 33.43 4.46
N THR A 114 3.16 33.99 3.82
CA THR A 114 3.27 35.27 3.10
C THR A 114 2.57 36.39 3.85
N ALA A 115 3.20 37.56 3.86
CA ALA A 115 2.63 38.83 4.30
C ALA A 115 1.58 39.39 3.32
N SER A 116 0.60 38.59 2.92
CA SER A 116 -0.42 39.05 1.97
C SER A 116 -1.53 39.79 2.69
N SER A 117 -1.60 41.12 2.49
CA SER A 117 -2.70 41.97 3.01
C SER A 117 -4.07 41.52 2.51
N ARG A 118 -4.12 40.75 1.41
CA ARG A 118 -5.34 40.21 0.82
C ARG A 118 -5.88 39.01 1.60
N LEU A 119 -5.03 38.23 2.29
CA LEU A 119 -5.46 37.14 3.18
C LEU A 119 -5.79 37.61 4.59
N MET A 120 -5.20 38.72 5.04
CA MET A 120 -5.35 39.23 6.41
C MET A 120 -5.73 40.72 6.37
N PRO A 121 -7.00 41.05 6.07
CA PRO A 121 -7.45 42.44 6.11
C PRO A 121 -7.29 43.00 7.54
N HIS A 122 -6.81 44.24 7.64
CA HIS A 122 -6.56 44.95 8.90
C HIS A 122 -5.39 44.44 9.78
N ALA A 123 -4.57 43.51 9.30
CA ALA A 123 -3.35 43.07 10.00
C ALA A 123 -2.09 43.31 9.17
N ARG A 124 -0.98 43.67 9.83
CA ARG A 124 0.36 43.75 9.23
C ARG A 124 1.31 42.79 9.96
N PRO A 125 2.15 42.03 9.27
CA PRO A 125 3.15 41.19 9.92
C PRO A 125 4.27 42.04 10.51
N VAL A 126 4.78 41.63 11.66
CA VAL A 126 5.97 42.23 12.28
C VAL A 126 7.19 41.80 11.45
N LYS A 127 8.10 42.73 11.15
CA LYS A 127 9.21 42.52 10.19
C LYS A 127 10.15 41.35 10.57
N GLU A 128 10.19 40.99 11.85
CA GLU A 128 11.11 40.00 12.41
C GLU A 128 10.56 38.56 12.33
N SER A 129 9.28 38.39 11.96
CA SER A 129 8.61 37.09 12.02
C SER A 129 8.47 36.30 10.72
N ILE A 130 8.76 36.92 9.58
CA ILE A 130 8.54 36.25 8.29
C ILE A 130 9.77 35.38 7.99
N LYS A 131 9.83 34.20 8.60
CA LYS A 131 10.67 33.12 8.06
C LYS A 131 9.93 32.50 6.89
N ALA A 132 10.44 32.72 5.68
CA ALA A 132 9.96 32.13 4.43
C ALA A 132 10.27 30.62 4.37
N SER A 133 9.70 29.85 5.29
CA SER A 133 9.79 28.39 5.33
C SER A 133 8.50 27.76 4.84
N MET A 134 8.61 26.67 4.09
CA MET A 134 7.46 25.85 3.69
C MET A 134 6.76 25.34 4.96
N ARG A 135 5.44 25.54 5.02
CA ARG A 135 4.59 25.06 6.10
C ARG A 135 3.74 23.89 5.65
N TYR A 136 3.37 23.08 6.62
CA TYR A 136 2.53 21.91 6.44
C TYR A 136 1.26 22.03 7.29
N VAL A 137 0.26 21.21 6.98
CA VAL A 137 -0.99 21.17 7.77
C VAL A 137 -0.67 20.89 9.25
N GLY A 138 -1.17 21.77 10.13
CA GLY A 138 -0.91 21.75 11.58
C GLY A 138 0.19 22.70 12.05
N ASP A 139 1.02 23.24 11.14
CA ASP A 139 2.00 24.26 11.49
C ASP A 139 1.32 25.63 11.67
N THR A 140 1.73 26.37 12.70
CA THR A 140 1.35 27.78 12.86
C THR A 140 2.44 28.70 12.33
N CYS A 141 2.03 29.75 11.62
CA CYS A 141 2.90 30.88 11.36
C CYS A 141 2.96 31.71 12.64
N THR A 142 4.07 31.65 13.36
CA THR A 142 4.30 32.53 14.50
C THR A 142 4.80 33.88 13.99
N TYR A 143 4.05 34.93 14.30
CA TYR A 143 4.42 36.30 14.00
C TYR A 143 4.98 36.96 15.27
N GLN A 144 6.30 36.89 15.52
CA GLN A 144 7.03 37.64 16.55
C GLN A 144 7.27 39.09 16.14
#